data_AF-A0A9Q9ENU9-F1
#
_entry.id   AF-A0A9Q9ENU9-F1
#
_cell.length_a   1.000
_cell.length_b   1.000
_cell.length_c   1.000
_cell.angle_alpha   90.00
_cell.angle_beta   90.00
_cell.angle_gamma   90.00
#
_symmetry.space_group_name_H-M   'P 1'
#
loop_
_entity.id
_entity.type
_entity.pdbx_description
1 polymer ?
#
loop_
_entity_poly.entity_id
_entity_poly.type
_entity_poly.pdbx_seq_one_letter_code
_entity_poly.pdbx_strand_id
1 'polypeptide(L)'
;MSPRAGPVSWHLLTLLLFFNAAQLITAEHKHHHGHETPQTDSANHLDKRQLPGFAQRNLNTIRTIYDLTVYPNNVPIVKVGASEVPPGLFSPYAVGRVSPVGEFMGFNDSIEYFFALAPVPSDPEFQGVAIYQADVVEFTSGCPEVAASVVYLRTGKVDPDTGIVDPSVPVSTLTQVAFWQFDAYGQVERYHAWIPNLEAWVEAGTGFDFGAYVYQKFVPLFLCPLIVQRCTGANQQYSDILSCTLALDTKPFGSFDEAWGDTVACRIIHLILTQVRPEIHCPHVGPSGGGKCIPIQYSIDYFDDYQLFGVPEGSAFTCGGPLTSPYNGAAVGPYSGSDGRPQPGEANPPIPDIKPALGPIGGLLDGIVKRMPEWL
;
A
#
# COMPACT_ATOMS: atom_id res chain seq x y z
N MET A 1 32.89 54.61 20.95
CA MET A 1 31.89 54.82 19.88
C MET A 1 31.75 53.52 19.13
N SER A 2 30.58 52.91 19.22
CA SER A 2 30.20 51.63 18.64
C SER A 2 28.79 51.80 18.07
N PRO A 3 28.48 51.16 16.95
CA PRO A 3 27.16 50.58 16.80
C PRO A 3 27.27 49.08 16.53
N ARG A 4 26.55 48.32 17.34
CA ARG A 4 26.26 46.90 17.11
C ARG A 4 25.17 46.80 16.05
N ALA A 5 25.33 45.85 15.14
CA ALA A 5 24.24 45.28 14.35
C ALA A 5 24.44 43.75 14.36
N GLY A 6 23.50 43.02 14.96
CA GLY A 6 23.42 41.56 14.86
C GLY A 6 22.36 41.16 13.84
N PRO A 7 22.34 39.89 13.38
CA PRO A 7 21.16 39.28 12.78
C PRO A 7 20.61 38.18 13.71
N VAL A 8 19.42 38.38 14.28
CA VAL A 8 18.10 37.93 13.76
C VAL A 8 17.93 36.41 13.88
N SER A 9 17.33 36.03 15.02
CA SER A 9 16.84 34.72 15.39
C SER A 9 15.64 34.34 14.52
N TRP A 10 15.73 33.19 13.83
CA TRP A 10 14.59 32.53 13.17
C TRP A 10 13.73 31.81 14.22
N HIS A 11 12.82 32.55 14.86
CA HIS A 11 11.72 31.99 15.64
C HIS A 11 10.44 32.74 15.28
N LEU A 12 9.74 32.25 14.26
CA LEU A 12 8.37 32.61 13.95
C LEU A 12 7.64 31.36 13.44
N LEU A 13 7.11 30.59 14.38
CA LEU A 13 5.82 29.90 14.30
C LEU A 13 5.62 29.15 15.62
N THR A 14 5.05 29.82 16.61
CA THR A 14 4.56 29.18 17.83
C THR A 14 3.33 29.95 18.26
N LEU A 15 2.15 29.42 17.96
CA LEU A 15 0.92 29.84 18.59
C LEU A 15 -0.12 28.72 18.52
N LEU A 16 -0.76 28.49 19.67
CA LEU A 16 -1.94 27.63 19.94
C LEU A 16 -1.55 26.16 20.24
N LEU A 17 -1.71 25.58 21.44
CA LEU A 17 -2.72 25.77 22.50
C LEU A 17 -2.18 25.37 23.89
N PHE A 18 -2.64 26.08 24.92
CA PHE A 18 -2.75 25.59 26.30
C PHE A 18 -4.22 25.23 26.57
N PHE A 19 -4.50 24.05 27.13
CA PHE A 19 -5.24 23.89 28.39
C PHE A 19 -5.17 22.43 28.89
N ASN A 20 -4.91 22.31 30.18
CA ASN A 20 -4.71 21.08 30.95
C ASN A 20 -5.87 20.99 31.94
N ALA A 21 -6.51 19.83 32.10
CA ALA A 21 -7.11 19.39 33.37
C ALA A 21 -7.61 17.94 33.28
N ALA A 22 -7.20 17.17 34.29
CA ALA A 22 -7.42 15.75 34.49
C ALA A 22 -8.86 15.39 34.88
N GLN A 23 -9.19 14.09 34.73
CA GLN A 23 -9.76 13.29 35.82
C GLN A 23 -9.68 11.78 35.53
N LEU A 24 -8.94 11.09 36.41
CA LEU A 24 -9.01 9.64 36.63
C LEU A 24 -10.36 9.30 37.27
N ILE A 25 -11.01 8.22 36.81
CA ILE A 25 -11.88 7.39 37.67
C ILE A 25 -11.57 5.93 37.37
N THR A 26 -10.95 5.29 38.36
CA THR A 26 -10.88 3.83 38.52
C THR A 26 -12.16 3.33 39.16
N ALA A 27 -12.72 2.23 38.66
CA ALA A 27 -13.68 1.42 39.41
C ALA A 27 -13.47 -0.07 39.09
N GLU A 28 -12.67 -0.73 39.91
CA GLU A 28 -12.83 -2.16 40.20
C GLU A 28 -14.10 -2.34 41.03
N HIS A 29 -14.87 -3.42 40.81
CA HIS A 29 -15.54 -4.16 41.88
C HIS A 29 -15.86 -5.61 41.49
N LYS A 30 -15.83 -6.45 42.53
CA LYS A 30 -15.59 -7.90 42.59
C LYS A 30 -16.79 -8.78 42.22
N HIS A 31 -16.42 -9.95 41.68
CA HIS A 31 -16.95 -11.31 41.81
C HIS A 31 -18.35 -11.57 42.39
N HIS A 32 -19.10 -12.42 41.68
CA HIS A 32 -19.99 -13.42 42.28
C HIS A 32 -19.80 -14.81 41.63
N HIS A 33 -19.92 -15.82 42.49
CA HIS A 33 -19.66 -17.25 42.29
C HIS A 33 -20.69 -17.98 41.42
N GLY A 34 -20.21 -18.96 40.65
CA GLY A 34 -20.64 -20.36 40.74
C GLY A 34 -21.78 -20.84 39.83
N HIS A 35 -21.42 -21.57 38.77
CA HIS A 35 -22.04 -22.84 38.44
C HIS A 35 -21.14 -23.65 37.50
N GLU A 36 -20.63 -24.78 38.00
CA GLU A 36 -19.90 -25.78 37.22
C GLU A 36 -20.87 -26.45 36.23
N THR A 37 -20.57 -26.33 34.95
CA THR A 37 -21.10 -27.20 33.89
C THR A 37 -19.94 -28.03 33.33
N PRO A 38 -20.15 -29.31 32.98
CA PRO A 38 -19.08 -30.17 32.50
C PRO A 38 -18.59 -29.63 31.15
N GLN A 39 -17.34 -29.17 31.10
CA GLN A 39 -16.64 -28.90 29.83
C GLN A 39 -16.54 -30.22 29.07
N THR A 40 -17.31 -30.34 27.99
CA THR A 40 -16.92 -31.27 26.92
C THR A 40 -15.71 -30.67 26.23
N ASP A 41 -14.55 -31.28 26.47
CA ASP A 41 -13.29 -31.08 25.75
C ASP A 41 -13.47 -31.38 24.26
N SER A 42 -14.04 -30.43 23.53
CA SER A 42 -14.02 -30.39 22.06
C SER A 42 -12.97 -29.40 21.53
N ALA A 43 -12.08 -28.92 22.39
CA ALA A 43 -10.93 -28.08 22.01
C ALA A 43 -9.72 -28.93 21.56
N ASN A 44 -9.94 -30.16 21.08
CA ASN A 44 -8.89 -31.01 20.57
C ASN A 44 -8.64 -30.70 19.08
N HIS A 45 -7.51 -30.06 18.82
CA HIS A 45 -6.79 -30.06 17.54
C HIS A 45 -7.59 -29.65 16.29
N LEU A 46 -7.80 -28.34 16.13
CA LEU A 46 -7.55 -27.77 14.81
C LEU A 46 -6.03 -27.83 14.61
N ASP A 47 -5.53 -28.95 14.09
CA ASP A 47 -4.17 -29.01 13.56
C ASP A 47 -4.03 -27.83 12.60
N LYS A 48 -3.19 -26.85 12.96
CA LYS A 48 -2.84 -25.74 12.09
C LYS A 48 -2.26 -26.37 10.83
N ARG A 49 -3.05 -26.44 9.76
CA ARG A 49 -2.67 -27.03 8.49
C ARG A 49 -1.34 -26.42 8.08
N GLN A 50 -0.28 -27.21 8.12
CA GLN A 50 1.06 -26.74 7.78
C GLN A 50 1.07 -26.39 6.29
N LEU A 51 1.59 -25.21 5.96
CA LEU A 51 1.70 -24.79 4.56
C LEU A 51 2.63 -25.76 3.80
N PRO A 52 2.34 -26.06 2.51
CA PRO A 52 3.29 -26.73 1.64
C PRO A 52 4.64 -25.98 1.62
N GLY A 53 5.75 -26.70 1.40
CA GLY A 53 7.09 -26.12 1.47
C GLY A 53 7.28 -24.90 0.56
N PHE A 54 6.71 -24.91 -0.66
CA PHE A 54 6.76 -23.77 -1.57
C PHE A 54 5.98 -22.56 -1.04
N ALA A 55 4.82 -22.80 -0.42
CA ALA A 55 3.97 -21.75 0.12
C ALA A 55 4.63 -21.11 1.35
N GLN A 56 5.29 -21.92 2.20
CA GLN A 56 6.08 -21.42 3.32
C GLN A 56 7.26 -20.57 2.85
N ARG A 57 7.97 -21.00 1.79
CA ARG A 57 9.04 -20.21 1.17
C ARG A 57 8.51 -18.87 0.66
N ASN A 58 7.44 -18.87 -0.13
CA ASN A 58 6.86 -17.64 -0.70
C ASN A 58 6.40 -16.68 0.41
N LEU A 59 5.75 -17.19 1.47
CA LEU A 59 5.37 -16.39 2.63
C LEU A 59 6.60 -15.77 3.33
N ASN A 60 7.68 -16.53 3.49
CA ASN A 60 8.90 -16.03 4.11
C ASN A 60 9.58 -14.95 3.25
N THR A 61 9.63 -15.13 1.92
CA THR A 61 10.13 -14.10 0.99
C THR A 61 9.33 -12.81 1.12
N ILE A 62 8.00 -12.90 1.05
CA ILE A 62 7.10 -11.73 1.15
C ILE A 62 7.25 -11.04 2.51
N ARG A 63 7.26 -11.78 3.62
CA ARG A 63 7.50 -11.20 4.95
C ARG A 63 8.82 -10.48 5.03
N THR A 64 9.89 -11.09 4.53
CA THR A 64 11.23 -10.48 4.54
C THR A 64 11.24 -9.18 3.73
N ILE A 65 10.58 -9.14 2.56
CA ILE A 65 10.43 -7.91 1.77
C ILE A 65 9.71 -6.84 2.61
N TYR A 66 8.56 -7.13 3.20
CA TYR A 66 7.85 -6.11 3.99
C TYR A 66 8.56 -5.73 5.29
N ASP A 67 9.28 -6.64 5.93
CA ASP A 67 10.09 -6.35 7.12
C ASP A 67 11.21 -5.35 6.81
N LEU A 68 11.74 -5.37 5.57
CA LEU A 68 12.72 -4.37 5.11
C LEU A 68 12.09 -2.99 4.87
N THR A 69 10.77 -2.88 4.72
CA THR A 69 10.08 -1.57 4.63
C THR A 69 9.91 -0.90 6.00
N VAL A 70 10.02 -1.68 7.08
CA VAL A 70 9.88 -1.19 8.46
C VAL A 70 11.14 -0.42 8.86
N TYR A 71 10.97 0.77 9.43
CA TYR A 71 12.07 1.56 9.94
C TYR A 71 12.73 0.88 11.17
N PRO A 72 14.06 0.86 11.30
CA PRO A 72 15.05 1.48 10.41
C PRO A 72 15.61 0.57 9.31
N ASN A 73 15.00 -0.60 9.05
CA ASN A 73 15.55 -1.61 8.13
C ASN A 73 15.63 -1.12 6.68
N ASN A 74 14.78 -0.17 6.27
CA ASN A 74 14.81 0.42 4.93
C ASN A 74 15.99 1.40 4.73
N VAL A 75 16.50 2.01 5.80
CA VAL A 75 17.46 3.12 5.73
C VAL A 75 18.75 2.79 4.96
N PRO A 76 19.40 1.62 5.15
CA PRO A 76 20.58 1.25 4.36
C PRO A 76 20.28 1.21 2.86
N ILE A 77 19.12 0.65 2.48
CA ILE A 77 18.69 0.54 1.08
C ILE A 77 18.42 1.92 0.49
N VAL A 78 17.78 2.83 1.24
CA VAL A 78 17.57 4.21 0.78
C VAL A 78 18.88 4.95 0.55
N LYS A 79 19.90 4.72 1.39
CA LYS A 79 21.17 5.46 1.35
C LYS A 79 22.18 4.90 0.34
N VAL A 80 22.19 3.58 0.16
CA VAL A 80 23.23 2.87 -0.60
C VAL A 80 22.65 2.17 -1.84
N GLY A 81 21.38 1.81 -1.81
CA GLY A 81 20.67 1.18 -2.92
C GLY A 81 20.74 -0.34 -2.90
N ALA A 82 20.79 -0.91 -4.11
CA ALA A 82 20.66 -2.34 -4.39
C ALA A 82 21.57 -3.29 -3.59
N SER A 83 22.77 -2.86 -3.20
CA SER A 83 23.71 -3.73 -2.48
C SER A 83 23.24 -4.11 -1.07
N GLU A 84 22.34 -3.32 -0.48
CA GLU A 84 21.82 -3.56 0.87
C GLU A 84 20.57 -4.42 0.90
N VAL A 85 20.03 -4.79 -0.27
CA VAL A 85 18.92 -5.73 -0.36
C VAL A 85 19.47 -7.15 -0.22
N PRO A 86 18.98 -7.95 0.76
CA PRO A 86 19.40 -9.35 0.91
C PRO A 86 19.23 -10.13 -0.40
N PRO A 87 20.24 -10.93 -0.80
CA PRO A 87 20.16 -11.70 -2.04
C PRO A 87 19.03 -12.74 -1.95
N GLY A 88 18.39 -13.02 -3.09
CA GLY A 88 17.35 -14.04 -3.16
C GLY A 88 15.93 -13.54 -2.90
N LEU A 89 15.71 -12.24 -2.66
CA LEU A 89 14.36 -11.67 -2.50
C LEU A 89 13.70 -11.33 -3.84
N PHE A 90 14.42 -10.63 -4.71
CA PHE A 90 13.97 -10.25 -6.05
C PHE A 90 14.92 -10.81 -7.11
N SER A 91 14.36 -11.25 -8.23
CA SER A 91 15.12 -11.58 -9.43
C SER A 91 15.83 -10.34 -9.97
N PRO A 92 17.02 -10.46 -10.59
CA PRO A 92 17.65 -9.35 -11.32
C PRO A 92 16.76 -8.75 -12.42
N TYR A 93 15.77 -9.52 -12.90
CA TYR A 93 14.80 -9.13 -13.91
C TYR A 93 13.43 -8.79 -13.31
N ALA A 94 13.37 -8.51 -12.01
CA ALA A 94 12.12 -8.16 -11.35
C ALA A 94 11.44 -6.99 -12.06
N VAL A 95 10.16 -7.14 -12.37
CA VAL A 95 9.31 -6.10 -12.94
C VAL A 95 8.00 -6.06 -12.19
N GLY A 96 7.33 -4.92 -12.17
CA GLY A 96 6.05 -4.88 -11.50
C GLY A 96 5.21 -3.66 -11.75
N ARG A 97 3.94 -3.82 -11.39
CA ARG A 97 2.95 -2.75 -11.38
C ARG A 97 2.56 -2.47 -9.95
N VAL A 98 2.43 -1.20 -9.61
CA VAL A 98 1.82 -0.77 -8.37
C VAL A 98 0.74 0.23 -8.71
N SER A 99 -0.52 -0.15 -8.53
CA SER A 99 -1.60 0.83 -8.56
C SER A 99 -1.66 1.53 -7.21
N PRO A 100 -1.61 2.88 -7.15
CA PRO A 100 -1.76 3.84 -8.25
C PRO A 100 -0.46 4.53 -8.73
N VAL A 101 0.72 3.99 -8.42
CA VAL A 101 2.03 4.64 -8.64
C VAL A 101 2.56 4.46 -10.06
N GLY A 102 2.30 3.32 -10.69
CA GLY A 102 2.71 3.00 -12.06
C GLY A 102 3.56 1.73 -12.17
N GLU A 103 4.41 1.70 -13.20
CA GLU A 103 5.19 0.51 -13.59
C GLU A 103 6.69 0.65 -13.31
N PHE A 104 7.32 -0.45 -12.94
CA PHE A 104 8.71 -0.56 -12.50
C PHE A 104 9.44 -1.61 -13.34
N MET A 105 10.53 -1.19 -13.98
CA MET A 105 11.24 -2.01 -14.97
C MET A 105 12.63 -2.38 -14.46
N GLY A 106 12.79 -3.60 -13.97
CA GLY A 106 14.05 -4.13 -13.49
C GLY A 106 14.23 -3.98 -11.97
N PHE A 107 15.21 -4.71 -11.46
CA PHE A 107 15.47 -4.84 -10.03
C PHE A 107 15.56 -3.50 -9.27
N ASN A 108 16.32 -2.53 -9.79
CA ASN A 108 16.53 -1.24 -9.12
C ASN A 108 15.21 -0.47 -8.94
N ASP A 109 14.39 -0.40 -9.99
CA ASP A 109 13.10 0.29 -9.93
C ASP A 109 12.16 -0.40 -8.92
N SER A 110 12.18 -1.74 -8.89
CA SER A 110 11.34 -2.51 -7.96
C SER A 110 11.72 -2.30 -6.51
N ILE A 111 13.01 -2.34 -6.16
CA ILE A 111 13.45 -2.16 -4.78
C ILE A 111 13.23 -0.72 -4.29
N GLU A 112 13.31 0.27 -5.19
CA GLU A 112 13.01 1.66 -4.83
C GLU A 112 11.55 1.85 -4.48
N TYR A 113 10.65 1.22 -5.22
CA TYR A 113 9.24 1.24 -4.85
C TYR A 113 9.03 0.72 -3.42
N PHE A 114 9.54 -0.48 -3.12
CA PHE A 114 9.30 -1.10 -1.82
C PHE A 114 10.00 -0.35 -0.68
N PHE A 115 11.22 0.13 -0.88
CA PHE A 115 12.07 0.60 0.21
C PHE A 115 12.33 2.10 0.23
N ALA A 116 12.37 2.78 -0.92
CA ALA A 116 12.63 4.22 -1.01
C ALA A 116 11.38 5.09 -0.88
N LEU A 117 10.19 4.55 -1.13
CA LEU A 117 8.93 5.26 -0.85
C LEU A 117 8.41 5.02 0.59
N ALA A 118 9.03 4.11 1.34
CA ALA A 118 8.73 3.91 2.75
C ALA A 118 9.17 5.16 3.55
N PRO A 119 8.29 5.78 4.36
CA PRO A 119 8.62 6.99 5.11
C PRO A 119 9.84 6.81 6.02
N VAL A 120 10.82 7.70 5.87
CA VAL A 120 11.99 7.80 6.74
C VAL A 120 11.82 9.02 7.64
N PRO A 121 11.81 8.87 8.98
CA PRO A 121 11.43 9.95 9.89
C PRO A 121 12.44 11.11 9.92
N SER A 122 13.70 10.86 9.55
CA SER A 122 14.72 11.91 9.42
C SER A 122 14.56 12.78 8.17
N ASP A 123 13.75 12.34 7.20
CA ASP A 123 13.43 13.12 6.02
C ASP A 123 12.37 14.18 6.36
N PRO A 124 12.66 15.47 6.14
CA PRO A 124 11.68 16.54 6.36
C PRO A 124 10.35 16.33 5.62
N GLU A 125 10.35 15.67 4.45
CA GLU A 125 9.12 15.44 3.68
C GLU A 125 8.16 14.46 4.34
N PHE A 126 8.67 13.52 5.13
CA PHE A 126 7.84 12.57 5.87
C PHE A 126 7.44 13.08 7.26
N GLN A 127 7.94 14.26 7.67
CA GLN A 127 7.59 14.91 8.93
C GLN A 127 7.73 14.00 10.17
N GLY A 128 8.71 13.09 10.19
CA GLY A 128 8.87 12.14 11.30
C GLY A 128 7.96 10.90 11.26
N VAL A 129 7.17 10.70 10.19
CA VAL A 129 6.41 9.46 9.98
C VAL A 129 7.33 8.34 9.55
N ALA A 130 7.09 7.13 10.05
CA ALA A 130 7.75 5.90 9.62
C ALA A 130 6.75 4.73 9.62
N ILE A 131 7.01 3.71 8.79
CA ILE A 131 6.41 2.39 8.98
C ILE A 131 7.13 1.73 10.15
N TYR A 132 6.43 1.45 11.25
CA TYR A 132 7.03 0.80 12.42
C TYR A 132 6.66 -0.68 12.54
N GLN A 133 5.70 -1.15 11.75
CA GLN A 133 5.28 -2.54 11.71
C GLN A 133 4.65 -2.88 10.35
N ALA A 134 5.00 -4.04 9.82
CA ALA A 134 4.35 -4.64 8.65
C ALA A 134 3.81 -6.03 9.01
N ASP A 135 2.51 -6.24 8.84
CA ASP A 135 1.89 -7.55 9.08
C ASP A 135 1.31 -8.10 7.78
N VAL A 136 1.78 -9.29 7.36
CA VAL A 136 1.08 -10.09 6.34
C VAL A 136 -0.15 -10.72 7.02
N VAL A 137 -1.32 -10.09 6.81
CA VAL A 137 -2.58 -10.46 7.47
C VAL A 137 -3.39 -11.50 6.69
N GLU A 138 -3.15 -11.62 5.38
CA GLU A 138 -3.71 -12.68 4.54
C GLU A 138 -2.63 -13.14 3.54
N PHE A 139 -2.61 -14.45 3.25
CA PHE A 139 -1.66 -15.05 2.34
C PHE A 139 -2.19 -16.34 1.74
N THR A 140 -2.05 -16.48 0.43
CA THR A 140 -2.29 -17.74 -0.28
C THR A 140 -1.20 -17.98 -1.33
N SER A 141 -0.89 -19.24 -1.58
CA SER A 141 0.00 -19.64 -2.67
C SER A 141 -0.55 -20.92 -3.30
N GLY A 142 -1.13 -20.78 -4.48
CA GLY A 142 -1.82 -21.87 -5.18
C GLY A 142 -0.87 -22.83 -5.89
N CYS A 143 0.35 -22.40 -6.17
CA CYS A 143 1.41 -23.16 -6.82
C CYS A 143 2.77 -22.57 -6.43
N PRO A 144 3.89 -23.26 -6.71
CA PRO A 144 5.22 -22.79 -6.32
C PRO A 144 5.54 -21.38 -6.81
N GLU A 145 5.05 -21.01 -7.98
CA GLU A 145 5.40 -19.77 -8.66
C GLU A 145 4.45 -18.62 -8.31
N VAL A 146 3.26 -18.84 -7.75
CA VAL A 146 2.26 -17.78 -7.56
C VAL A 146 1.81 -17.68 -6.11
N ALA A 147 1.76 -16.45 -5.61
CA ALA A 147 1.14 -16.13 -4.33
C ALA A 147 0.33 -14.82 -4.40
N ALA A 148 -0.54 -14.63 -3.43
CA ALA A 148 -1.18 -13.36 -3.15
C ALA A 148 -1.10 -13.05 -1.65
N SER A 149 -1.05 -11.77 -1.31
CA SER A 149 -1.00 -11.31 0.08
C SER A 149 -1.79 -10.04 0.31
N VAL A 150 -2.29 -9.86 1.53
CA VAL A 150 -2.72 -8.57 2.07
C VAL A 150 -1.79 -8.21 3.22
N VAL A 151 -1.25 -6.99 3.18
CA VAL A 151 -0.32 -6.49 4.18
C VAL A 151 -0.81 -5.20 4.78
N TYR A 152 -0.76 -5.11 6.11
CA TYR A 152 -1.00 -3.87 6.86
C TYR A 152 0.33 -3.26 7.28
N LEU A 153 0.61 -2.06 6.77
CA LEU A 153 1.76 -1.24 7.08
C LEU A 153 1.31 -0.17 8.08
N ARG A 154 1.65 -0.33 9.35
CA ARG A 154 1.30 0.63 10.39
C ARG A 154 2.33 1.74 10.45
N THR A 155 1.83 2.96 10.44
CA THR A 155 2.63 4.16 10.35
C THR A 155 2.32 5.09 11.51
N GLY A 156 3.37 5.64 12.12
CA GLY A 156 3.25 6.56 13.24
C GLY A 156 4.39 7.57 13.21
N LYS A 157 4.30 8.60 14.05
CA LYS A 157 5.45 9.48 14.31
C LYS A 157 6.46 8.68 15.13
N VAL A 158 7.68 8.56 14.62
CA VAL A 158 8.74 7.78 15.26
C VAL A 158 9.89 8.69 15.59
N ASP A 159 10.40 8.59 16.80
CA ASP A 159 11.64 9.24 17.20
C ASP A 159 12.80 8.61 16.38
N PRO A 160 13.52 9.38 15.55
CA PRO A 160 14.50 8.84 14.63
C PRO A 160 15.77 8.33 15.32
N ASP A 161 16.00 8.65 16.59
CA ASP A 161 17.19 8.18 17.33
C ASP A 161 16.90 6.87 18.06
N THR A 162 15.67 6.69 18.54
CA THR A 162 15.26 5.55 19.36
C THR A 162 14.40 4.53 18.62
N GLY A 163 13.80 4.91 17.49
CA GLY A 163 12.85 4.07 16.75
C GLY A 163 11.51 3.87 17.46
N ILE A 164 11.23 4.64 18.51
CA ILE A 164 10.01 4.49 19.31
C ILE A 164 8.88 5.34 18.72
N VAL A 165 7.69 4.75 18.61
CA VAL A 165 6.47 5.44 18.17
C VAL A 165 5.96 6.39 19.26
N ASP A 166 5.63 7.62 18.89
CA ASP A 166 4.98 8.60 19.76
C ASP A 166 3.51 8.19 20.04
N PRO A 167 3.17 7.81 21.29
CA PRO A 167 1.83 7.34 21.63
C PRO A 167 0.78 8.47 21.65
N SER A 168 1.19 9.74 21.58
CA SER A 168 0.28 10.89 21.57
C SER A 168 -0.31 11.17 20.18
N VAL A 169 0.29 10.61 19.12
CA VAL A 169 -0.16 10.80 17.74
C VAL A 169 -0.86 9.53 17.24
N PRO A 170 -2.06 9.63 16.64
CA PRO A 170 -2.74 8.48 16.08
C PRO A 170 -1.88 7.75 15.03
N VAL A 171 -1.82 6.43 15.15
CA VAL A 171 -1.27 5.54 14.12
C VAL A 171 -2.25 5.46 12.95
N SER A 172 -1.74 5.59 11.73
CA SER A 172 -2.48 5.24 10.51
C SER A 172 -2.05 3.87 10.00
N THR A 173 -2.88 3.25 9.16
CA THR A 173 -2.56 1.96 8.54
C THR A 173 -2.76 2.08 7.05
N LEU A 174 -1.70 1.83 6.30
CA LEU A 174 -1.76 1.63 4.86
C LEU A 174 -1.93 0.14 4.60
N THR A 175 -2.77 -0.24 3.64
CA THR A 175 -2.89 -1.63 3.21
C THR A 175 -2.31 -1.79 1.81
N GLN A 176 -1.71 -2.94 1.55
CA GLN A 176 -1.27 -3.32 0.22
C GLN A 176 -1.79 -4.72 -0.10
N VAL A 177 -2.45 -4.86 -1.23
CA VAL A 177 -2.85 -6.15 -1.80
C VAL A 177 -1.87 -6.44 -2.92
N ALA A 178 -1.24 -7.61 -2.94
CA ALA A 178 -0.25 -7.92 -3.96
C ALA A 178 -0.39 -9.34 -4.49
N PHE A 179 -0.26 -9.47 -5.81
CA PHE A 179 -0.01 -10.73 -6.50
C PHE A 179 1.48 -10.82 -6.81
N TRP A 180 2.03 -12.01 -6.60
CA TRP A 180 3.46 -12.29 -6.70
C TRP A 180 3.66 -13.45 -7.64
N GLN A 181 4.67 -13.33 -8.49
CA GLN A 181 5.18 -14.45 -9.26
C GLN A 181 6.67 -14.62 -9.00
N PHE A 182 7.06 -15.85 -8.66
CA PHE A 182 8.39 -16.24 -8.25
C PHE A 182 9.09 -17.03 -9.35
N ASP A 183 10.39 -16.85 -9.47
CA ASP A 183 11.23 -17.70 -10.30
C ASP A 183 11.48 -19.09 -9.67
N ALA A 184 12.22 -19.95 -10.36
CA ALA A 184 12.56 -21.29 -9.89
C ALA A 184 13.40 -21.31 -8.60
N TYR A 185 14.01 -20.19 -8.21
CA TYR A 185 14.81 -20.03 -7.00
C TYR A 185 13.99 -19.46 -5.83
N GLY A 186 12.73 -19.07 -6.07
CA GLY A 186 11.85 -18.47 -5.07
C GLY A 186 12.06 -16.96 -4.89
N GLN A 187 12.70 -16.30 -5.85
CA GLN A 187 12.85 -14.84 -5.88
C GLN A 187 11.65 -14.23 -6.62
N VAL A 188 11.20 -13.05 -6.19
CA VAL A 188 10.12 -12.33 -6.89
C VAL A 188 10.62 -11.89 -8.27
N GLU A 189 10.01 -12.42 -9.33
CA GLU A 189 10.28 -12.04 -10.72
C GLU A 189 9.24 -11.06 -11.24
N ARG A 190 7.97 -11.21 -10.84
CA ARG A 190 6.91 -10.25 -11.15
C ARG A 190 6.05 -9.95 -9.94
N TYR A 191 5.52 -8.74 -9.87
CA TYR A 191 4.51 -8.38 -8.88
C TYR A 191 3.47 -7.41 -9.44
N HIS A 192 2.25 -7.54 -8.94
CA HIS A 192 1.19 -6.56 -9.15
C HIS A 192 0.62 -6.21 -7.79
N ALA A 193 1.00 -5.06 -7.28
CA ALA A 193 0.55 -4.53 -6.01
C ALA A 193 -0.51 -3.44 -6.22
N TRP A 194 -1.37 -3.30 -5.22
CA TRP A 194 -2.40 -2.28 -5.16
C TRP A 194 -2.44 -1.72 -3.74
N ILE A 195 -2.35 -0.39 -3.65
CA ILE A 195 -2.51 0.36 -2.42
C ILE A 195 -3.83 1.12 -2.52
N PRO A 196 -4.92 0.62 -1.91
CA PRO A 196 -6.17 1.37 -1.88
C PRO A 196 -6.07 2.56 -0.91
N ASN A 197 -6.77 3.65 -1.25
CA ASN A 197 -6.93 4.85 -0.42
C ASN A 197 -5.60 5.52 -0.03
N LEU A 198 -4.64 5.57 -0.95
CA LEU A 198 -3.36 6.22 -0.72
C LEU A 198 -3.56 7.72 -0.44
N GLU A 199 -4.50 8.39 -1.12
CA GLU A 199 -4.86 9.78 -0.88
C GLU A 199 -5.27 10.01 0.58
N ALA A 200 -6.24 9.24 1.07
CA ALA A 200 -6.74 9.38 2.43
C ALA A 200 -5.66 9.07 3.48
N TRP A 201 -4.75 8.13 3.19
CA TRP A 201 -3.63 7.85 4.07
C TRP A 201 -2.60 8.98 4.08
N VAL A 202 -2.31 9.61 2.94
CA VAL A 202 -1.44 10.80 2.86
C VAL A 202 -2.04 11.96 3.65
N GLU A 203 -3.35 12.21 3.51
CA GLU A 203 -4.05 13.23 4.31
C GLU A 203 -3.94 12.92 5.81
N ALA A 204 -4.18 11.68 6.23
CA ALA A 204 -4.08 11.28 7.62
C ALA A 204 -2.64 11.44 8.18
N GLY A 205 -1.61 11.18 7.36
CA GLY A 205 -0.21 11.27 7.78
C GLY A 205 0.36 12.70 7.79
N THR A 206 -0.12 13.56 6.89
CA THR A 206 0.43 14.91 6.68
C THR A 206 -0.49 16.04 7.16
N GLY A 207 -1.78 15.76 7.32
CA GLY A 207 -2.83 16.76 7.56
C GLY A 207 -3.23 17.57 6.33
N PHE A 208 -2.70 17.24 5.13
CA PHE A 208 -3.01 17.95 3.89
C PHE A 208 -4.09 17.20 3.08
N ASP A 209 -5.23 17.85 2.90
CA ASP A 209 -6.26 17.43 1.94
C ASP A 209 -5.85 17.87 0.53
N PHE A 210 -5.15 16.98 -0.19
CA PHE A 210 -4.73 17.26 -1.57
C PHE A 210 -5.90 17.22 -2.58
N GLY A 211 -7.08 16.76 -2.17
CA GLY A 211 -8.34 16.93 -2.91
C GLY A 211 -8.86 18.37 -2.89
N ALA A 212 -8.49 19.17 -1.89
CA ALA A 212 -8.91 20.56 -1.80
C ALA A 212 -8.17 21.45 -2.82
N TYR A 213 -8.94 22.13 -3.68
CA TYR A 213 -8.41 23.02 -4.73
C TYR A 213 -7.40 24.07 -4.22
N VAL A 214 -7.60 24.55 -2.98
CA VAL A 214 -6.67 25.51 -2.36
C VAL A 214 -5.26 24.90 -2.24
N TYR A 215 -5.13 23.68 -1.71
CA TYR A 215 -3.85 23.01 -1.58
C TYR A 215 -3.22 22.73 -2.95
N GLN A 216 -4.02 22.27 -3.91
CA GLN A 216 -3.56 22.02 -5.27
C GLN A 216 -2.86 23.24 -5.92
N LYS A 217 -3.34 24.45 -5.63
CA LYS A 217 -2.75 25.70 -6.13
C LYS A 217 -1.54 26.19 -5.34
N PHE A 218 -1.41 25.83 -4.06
CA PHE A 218 -0.25 26.20 -3.25
C PHE A 218 0.92 25.23 -3.36
N VAL A 219 0.68 23.95 -3.62
CA VAL A 219 1.73 22.91 -3.68
C VAL A 219 2.89 23.26 -4.63
N PRO A 220 2.68 23.77 -5.85
CA PRO A 220 3.79 24.17 -6.73
C PRO A 220 4.74 25.21 -6.11
N LEU A 221 4.28 26.06 -5.19
CA LEU A 221 5.12 27.05 -4.51
C LEU A 221 6.10 26.41 -3.52
N PHE A 222 5.79 25.23 -3.00
CA PHE A 222 6.66 24.48 -2.09
C PHE A 222 7.45 23.39 -2.83
N LEU A 223 6.86 22.78 -3.85
CA LEU A 223 7.47 21.72 -4.63
C LEU A 223 8.64 22.24 -5.49
N CYS A 224 8.47 23.38 -6.15
CA CYS A 224 9.46 23.93 -7.06
C CYS A 224 10.79 24.35 -6.42
N PRO A 225 10.82 24.98 -5.23
CA PRO A 225 12.07 25.20 -4.50
C PRO A 225 12.86 23.90 -4.28
N LEU A 226 12.20 22.81 -3.90
CA LEU A 226 12.85 21.52 -3.68
C LEU A 226 13.36 20.90 -5.00
N ILE A 227 12.58 20.98 -6.08
CA ILE A 227 13.02 20.52 -7.41
C ILE A 227 14.28 21.28 -7.83
N VAL A 228 14.27 22.61 -7.77
CA VAL A 228 15.43 23.44 -8.18
C VAL A 228 16.64 23.19 -7.28
N GLN A 229 16.43 22.90 -6.00
CA GLN A 229 17.49 22.58 -5.05
C GLN A 229 18.14 21.21 -5.33
N ARG A 230 17.34 20.18 -5.63
CA ARG A 230 17.82 18.80 -5.79
C ARG A 230 18.30 18.50 -7.21
N CYS A 231 17.59 19.01 -8.20
CA CYS A 231 17.85 18.76 -9.61
C CYS A 231 18.71 19.88 -10.20
N THR A 232 20.02 19.71 -10.09
CA THR A 232 21.03 20.69 -10.54
C THR A 232 22.02 20.07 -11.52
N GLY A 233 22.87 20.89 -12.15
CA GLY A 233 23.89 20.41 -13.10
C GLY A 233 23.27 19.67 -14.28
N ALA A 234 23.76 18.46 -14.58
CA ALA A 234 23.22 17.62 -15.65
C ALA A 234 21.75 17.20 -15.42
N ASN A 235 21.28 17.25 -14.18
CA ASN A 235 19.92 16.89 -13.80
C ASN A 235 18.99 18.10 -13.73
N GLN A 236 19.45 19.31 -14.09
CA GLN A 236 18.62 20.51 -14.02
C GLN A 236 17.39 20.42 -14.93
N GLN A 237 16.20 20.64 -14.35
CA GLN A 237 14.92 20.56 -15.09
C GLN A 237 14.30 21.92 -15.40
N TYR A 238 14.60 22.92 -14.57
CA TYR A 238 14.03 24.26 -14.65
C TYR A 238 15.13 25.31 -14.48
N SER A 239 15.00 26.46 -15.16
CA SER A 239 15.97 27.55 -15.04
C SER A 239 15.93 28.20 -13.66
N ASP A 240 14.73 28.28 -13.09
CA ASP A 240 14.44 28.96 -11.82
C ASP A 240 13.09 28.50 -11.26
N ILE A 241 12.80 28.91 -10.02
CA ILE A 241 11.57 28.55 -9.30
C ILE A 241 10.32 29.04 -10.03
N LEU A 242 10.34 30.23 -10.64
CA LEU A 242 9.17 30.80 -11.31
C LEU A 242 8.81 30.00 -12.56
N SER A 243 9.80 29.62 -13.37
CA SER A 243 9.59 28.76 -14.53
C SER A 243 8.98 27.40 -14.16
N CYS A 244 9.41 26.83 -13.03
CA CYS A 244 8.84 25.60 -12.48
C CYS A 244 7.39 25.81 -12.04
N THR A 245 7.11 26.85 -11.25
CA THR A 245 5.76 27.10 -10.74
C THR A 245 4.77 27.32 -11.88
N LEU A 246 5.12 28.11 -12.89
CA LEU A 246 4.27 28.33 -14.06
C LEU A 246 4.05 27.04 -14.86
N ALA A 247 5.08 26.20 -15.00
CA ALA A 247 4.94 24.93 -15.68
C ALA A 247 4.03 23.96 -14.92
N LEU A 248 4.12 23.90 -13.59
CA LEU A 248 3.28 23.01 -12.77
C LEU A 248 1.85 23.52 -12.62
N ASP A 249 1.60 24.84 -12.62
CA ASP A 249 0.25 25.40 -12.51
C ASP A 249 -0.64 25.09 -13.74
N THR A 250 -0.03 24.75 -14.87
CA THR A 250 -0.73 24.31 -16.09
C THR A 250 -1.04 22.82 -16.12
N LYS A 251 -0.53 22.04 -15.15
CA LYS A 251 -0.75 20.59 -15.08
C LYS A 251 -1.95 20.27 -14.19
N PRO A 252 -2.72 19.22 -14.50
CA PRO A 252 -3.68 18.66 -13.54
C PRO A 252 -2.96 18.29 -12.24
N PHE A 253 -3.60 18.53 -11.10
CA PHE A 253 -3.01 18.11 -9.84
C PHE A 253 -2.92 16.58 -9.75
N GLY A 254 -3.97 15.88 -10.20
CA GLY A 254 -4.11 14.43 -10.06
C GLY A 254 -4.68 14.05 -8.69
N SER A 255 -4.45 12.81 -8.30
CA SER A 255 -4.72 12.29 -6.96
C SER A 255 -3.62 11.30 -6.62
N PHE A 256 -3.34 11.09 -5.34
CA PHE A 256 -2.53 9.98 -4.88
C PHE A 256 -3.20 8.62 -5.10
N ASP A 257 -4.52 8.56 -5.32
CA ASP A 257 -5.20 7.35 -5.80
C ASP A 257 -5.09 7.17 -7.33
N GLU A 258 -4.44 8.12 -8.02
CA GLU A 258 -4.01 8.03 -9.41
C GLU A 258 -2.69 8.80 -9.59
N ALA A 259 -1.66 8.32 -8.91
CA ALA A 259 -0.36 8.99 -8.80
C ALA A 259 0.57 8.70 -9.99
N TRP A 260 -0.01 8.22 -11.08
CA TRP A 260 0.62 8.03 -12.37
C TRP A 260 0.13 9.14 -13.33
N GLY A 261 1.00 9.52 -14.27
CA GLY A 261 0.64 10.37 -15.40
C GLY A 261 1.20 11.78 -15.33
N ASP A 262 0.81 12.66 -16.27
CA ASP A 262 1.32 14.04 -16.31
C ASP A 262 0.62 14.94 -15.28
N THR A 263 0.80 14.62 -14.01
CA THR A 263 0.16 15.27 -12.88
C THR A 263 1.18 15.86 -11.90
N VAL A 264 0.73 16.73 -11.00
CA VAL A 264 1.55 17.22 -9.88
C VAL A 264 1.76 16.10 -8.85
N ALA A 265 0.76 15.26 -8.58
CA ALA A 265 0.85 14.11 -7.68
C ALA A 265 1.98 13.14 -8.08
N CYS A 266 2.09 12.77 -9.36
CA CYS A 266 3.19 11.95 -9.87
C CYS A 266 4.57 12.59 -9.59
N ARG A 267 4.66 13.93 -9.72
CA ARG A 267 5.91 14.67 -9.49
C ARG A 267 6.26 14.79 -8.00
N ILE A 268 5.28 14.80 -7.10
CA ILE A 268 5.53 14.73 -5.65
C ILE A 268 6.23 13.40 -5.32
N ILE A 269 5.71 12.28 -5.83
CA ILE A 269 6.34 10.96 -5.63
C ILE A 269 7.77 10.96 -6.18
N HIS A 270 7.96 11.44 -7.40
CA HIS A 270 9.30 11.43 -7.99
C HIS A 270 10.27 12.42 -7.34
N LEU A 271 9.79 13.52 -6.73
CA LEU A 271 10.65 14.40 -5.93
C LEU A 271 11.23 13.68 -4.71
N ILE A 272 10.45 12.84 -4.02
CA ILE A 272 10.93 12.01 -2.91
C ILE A 272 12.10 11.14 -3.40
N LEU A 273 11.91 10.48 -4.54
CA LEU A 273 12.91 9.56 -5.12
C LEU A 273 14.17 10.25 -5.66
N THR A 274 14.15 11.58 -5.89
CA THR A 274 15.38 12.30 -6.30
C THR A 274 16.50 12.24 -5.26
N GLN A 275 16.19 11.90 -4.01
CA GLN A 275 17.22 11.71 -2.98
C GLN A 275 18.03 10.43 -3.16
N VAL A 276 17.49 9.43 -3.88
CA VAL A 276 18.08 8.11 -4.06
C VAL A 276 18.81 8.00 -5.39
N ARG A 277 18.10 8.25 -6.51
CA ARG A 277 18.67 8.26 -7.87
C ARG A 277 18.27 9.54 -8.62
N PRO A 278 18.91 10.70 -8.33
CA PRO A 278 18.54 11.97 -8.96
C PRO A 278 18.65 11.95 -10.49
N GLU A 279 19.60 11.21 -11.07
CA GLU A 279 19.76 11.06 -12.52
C GLU A 279 18.59 10.36 -13.20
N ILE A 280 17.83 9.54 -12.46
CA ILE A 280 16.63 8.86 -12.95
C ILE A 280 15.39 9.70 -12.65
N HIS A 281 15.25 10.22 -11.44
CA HIS A 281 13.99 10.84 -11.01
C HIS A 281 13.89 12.34 -11.29
N CYS A 282 15.00 13.06 -11.45
CA CYS A 282 14.94 14.48 -11.83
C CYS A 282 14.24 14.68 -13.18
N PRO A 283 14.55 13.93 -14.26
CA PRO A 283 13.78 14.01 -15.49
C PRO A 283 12.26 13.88 -15.29
N HIS A 284 11.81 13.07 -14.32
CA HIS A 284 10.39 12.82 -14.09
C HIS A 284 9.66 14.01 -13.48
N VAL A 285 10.33 14.82 -12.66
CA VAL A 285 9.74 16.05 -12.08
C VAL A 285 9.77 17.24 -13.04
N GLY A 286 10.46 17.12 -14.18
CA GLY A 286 10.61 18.17 -15.17
C GLY A 286 9.39 18.41 -16.07
N PRO A 287 9.49 19.40 -16.99
CA PRO A 287 8.41 19.76 -17.91
C PRO A 287 7.94 18.60 -18.79
N SER A 288 8.88 17.78 -19.28
CA SER A 288 8.60 16.64 -20.15
C SER A 288 8.10 15.40 -19.39
N GLY A 289 8.24 15.38 -18.06
CA GLY A 289 7.90 14.23 -17.23
C GLY A 289 8.85 13.03 -17.39
N GLY A 290 9.93 13.14 -18.17
CA GLY A 290 10.98 12.14 -18.29
C GLY A 290 10.51 10.73 -18.67
N GLY A 291 9.35 10.61 -19.33
CA GLY A 291 8.75 9.32 -19.66
C GLY A 291 7.98 8.64 -18.52
N LYS A 292 8.00 9.17 -17.29
CA LYS A 292 7.19 8.64 -16.17
C LYS A 292 5.97 9.48 -15.84
N CYS A 293 6.15 10.78 -15.61
CA CYS A 293 5.01 11.68 -15.40
C CYS A 293 4.52 12.27 -16.74
N ILE A 294 4.07 11.39 -17.63
CA ILE A 294 3.58 11.73 -18.98
C ILE A 294 2.08 11.41 -19.12
N PRO A 295 1.36 12.01 -20.09
CA PRO A 295 -0.06 11.70 -20.26
C PRO A 295 -0.28 10.21 -20.51
N ILE A 296 -1.26 9.63 -19.81
CA ILE A 296 -1.59 8.20 -19.90
C ILE A 296 -2.92 8.03 -20.64
N GLN A 297 -2.97 7.02 -21.50
CA GLN A 297 -4.17 6.52 -22.14
C GLN A 297 -4.65 5.25 -21.43
N TYR A 298 -5.79 5.35 -20.76
CA TYR A 298 -6.32 4.25 -19.95
C TYR A 298 -6.36 2.90 -20.70
N SER A 299 -6.93 2.87 -21.90
CA SER A 299 -7.12 1.63 -22.67
C SER A 299 -5.85 1.05 -23.30
N ILE A 300 -4.72 1.74 -23.20
CA ILE A 300 -3.45 1.32 -23.81
C ILE A 300 -2.44 1.04 -22.72
N ASP A 301 -2.23 2.00 -21.83
CA ASP A 301 -1.14 1.95 -20.87
C ASP A 301 -1.55 1.22 -19.58
N TYR A 302 -2.84 1.23 -19.22
CA TYR A 302 -3.30 0.46 -18.07
C TYR A 302 -3.49 -0.98 -18.49
N PHE A 303 -2.81 -1.87 -17.77
CA PHE A 303 -2.96 -3.32 -17.90
C PHE A 303 -2.37 -3.93 -19.19
N ASP A 304 -1.41 -3.26 -19.85
CA ASP A 304 -0.58 -3.92 -20.88
C ASP A 304 0.45 -4.85 -20.22
N ASP A 305 -0.03 -6.03 -19.82
CA ASP A 305 0.78 -7.08 -19.23
C ASP A 305 1.86 -7.58 -20.21
N TYR A 306 1.65 -7.48 -21.51
CA TYR A 306 2.66 -7.91 -22.48
C TYR A 306 3.86 -6.97 -22.47
N GLN A 307 3.62 -5.66 -22.49
CA GLN A 307 4.67 -4.66 -22.41
C GLN A 307 5.43 -4.71 -21.08
N LEU A 308 4.72 -4.87 -19.95
CA LEU A 308 5.34 -4.88 -18.62
C LEU A 308 5.96 -6.23 -18.27
N PHE A 309 5.16 -7.30 -18.33
CA PHE A 309 5.54 -8.62 -17.81
C PHE A 309 6.14 -9.54 -18.88
N GLY A 310 6.05 -9.18 -20.16
CA GLY A 310 6.54 -9.99 -21.28
C GLY A 310 5.70 -11.25 -21.52
N VAL A 311 4.47 -11.31 -21.01
CA VAL A 311 3.56 -12.45 -21.11
C VAL A 311 2.16 -12.00 -21.51
N PRO A 312 1.31 -12.87 -22.09
CA PRO A 312 -0.06 -12.50 -22.45
C PRO A 312 -0.87 -11.95 -21.26
N GLU A 313 -1.83 -11.07 -21.55
CA GLU A 313 -2.72 -10.50 -20.55
C GLU A 313 -3.39 -11.57 -19.67
N GLY A 314 -3.36 -11.34 -18.35
CA GLY A 314 -3.97 -12.22 -17.37
C GLY A 314 -3.23 -13.54 -17.14
N SER A 315 -2.02 -13.71 -17.67
CA SER A 315 -1.23 -14.95 -17.49
C SER A 315 -0.15 -14.86 -16.40
N ALA A 316 0.33 -13.65 -16.08
CA ALA A 316 1.49 -13.43 -15.19
C ALA A 316 1.32 -14.02 -13.78
N PHE A 317 0.09 -14.00 -13.24
CA PHE A 317 -0.20 -14.42 -11.86
C PHE A 317 -1.16 -15.62 -11.83
N THR A 318 -0.87 -16.65 -12.64
CA THR A 318 -1.71 -17.86 -12.77
C THR A 318 -0.90 -19.14 -12.65
N CYS A 319 -1.47 -20.17 -12.02
CA CYS A 319 -0.82 -21.48 -11.83
C CYS A 319 -0.92 -22.43 -13.03
N GLY A 320 -1.64 -22.04 -14.09
CA GLY A 320 -2.01 -22.92 -15.20
C GLY A 320 -2.39 -22.17 -16.48
N GLY A 321 -1.96 -20.92 -16.62
CA GLY A 321 -2.31 -20.03 -17.73
C GLY A 321 -3.54 -19.16 -17.47
N PRO A 322 -3.84 -18.24 -18.40
CA PRO A 322 -4.88 -17.24 -18.20
C PRO A 322 -6.25 -17.90 -18.01
N LEU A 323 -7.00 -17.40 -17.03
CA LEU A 323 -8.37 -17.85 -16.72
C LEU A 323 -9.40 -17.32 -17.73
N THR A 324 -8.96 -16.59 -18.75
CA THR A 324 -9.79 -15.95 -19.77
C THR A 324 -10.41 -16.94 -20.76
N SER A 325 -9.91 -18.18 -20.81
CA SER A 325 -10.54 -19.25 -21.58
C SER A 325 -11.44 -20.11 -20.67
N PRO A 326 -12.76 -20.16 -20.91
CA PRO A 326 -13.68 -21.00 -20.13
C PRO A 326 -13.41 -22.51 -20.28
N TYR A 327 -12.50 -22.90 -21.18
CA TYR A 327 -12.08 -24.27 -21.43
C TYR A 327 -10.73 -24.63 -20.79
N ASN A 328 -10.08 -23.71 -20.08
CA ASN A 328 -8.82 -24.00 -19.41
C ASN A 328 -9.07 -24.71 -18.06
N GLY A 329 -9.06 -26.04 -18.06
CA GLY A 329 -9.22 -26.86 -16.84
C GLY A 329 -8.07 -26.74 -15.82
N ALA A 330 -6.97 -26.04 -16.16
CA ALA A 330 -5.86 -25.75 -15.24
C ALA A 330 -6.10 -24.48 -14.38
N ALA A 331 -7.26 -23.82 -14.55
CA ALA A 331 -7.69 -22.62 -13.86
C ALA A 331 -7.81 -22.76 -12.32
N VAL A 332 -8.01 -23.98 -11.84
CA VAL A 332 -8.19 -24.29 -10.42
C VAL A 332 -6.93 -25.01 -9.96
N GLY A 333 -6.05 -24.29 -9.27
CA GLY A 333 -4.87 -24.90 -8.64
C GLY A 333 -5.30 -26.10 -7.79
N PRO A 334 -4.56 -27.23 -7.85
CA PRO A 334 -4.90 -28.37 -7.04
C PRO A 334 -4.43 -28.07 -5.62
N TYR A 335 -5.26 -27.48 -4.75
CA TYR A 335 -5.19 -27.57 -3.28
C TYR A 335 -6.24 -26.65 -2.60
N SER A 336 -7.51 -26.78 -2.99
CA SER A 336 -8.59 -26.58 -2.00
C SER A 336 -8.76 -27.91 -1.29
N GLY A 337 -8.09 -28.06 -0.14
CA GLY A 337 -8.15 -29.32 0.61
C GLY A 337 -9.57 -29.59 1.06
N SER A 338 -10.19 -30.63 0.49
CA SER A 338 -11.43 -31.21 0.97
C SER A 338 -11.17 -31.84 2.34
N ASP A 339 -11.38 -31.07 3.41
CA ASP A 339 -11.50 -31.54 4.79
C ASP A 339 -12.88 -32.16 5.06
N GLY A 340 -13.55 -32.65 4.02
CA GLY A 340 -14.94 -33.11 4.10
C GLY A 340 -15.95 -31.99 4.34
N ARG A 341 -15.55 -30.70 4.28
CA ARG A 341 -16.51 -29.59 4.22
C ARG A 341 -17.04 -29.44 2.79
N PRO A 342 -18.33 -29.10 2.63
CA PRO A 342 -18.90 -28.83 1.31
C PRO A 342 -18.11 -27.73 0.61
N GLN A 343 -17.92 -27.85 -0.70
CA GLN A 343 -17.34 -26.76 -1.49
C GLN A 343 -18.21 -25.50 -1.36
N PRO A 344 -17.62 -24.29 -1.40
CA PRO A 344 -18.40 -23.06 -1.51
C PRO A 344 -19.39 -23.17 -2.69
N GLY A 345 -20.70 -23.09 -2.40
CA GLY A 345 -21.78 -23.29 -3.39
C GLY A 345 -22.55 -24.62 -3.26
N GLU A 346 -22.10 -25.56 -2.43
CA GLU A 346 -22.84 -26.80 -2.13
C GLU A 346 -23.84 -26.65 -0.97
N ALA A 347 -23.72 -25.58 -0.17
CA ALA A 347 -24.74 -25.21 0.80
C ALA A 347 -25.87 -24.46 0.07
N ASN A 348 -27.10 -24.98 0.16
CA ASN A 348 -28.27 -24.24 -0.29
C ASN A 348 -28.26 -22.85 0.39
N PRO A 349 -28.53 -21.76 -0.35
CA PRO A 349 -28.61 -20.43 0.23
C PRO A 349 -29.60 -20.49 1.42
N PRO A 350 -29.26 -19.91 2.57
CA PRO A 350 -30.19 -19.90 3.69
C PRO A 350 -31.49 -19.24 3.20
N ILE A 351 -32.58 -20.01 3.16
CA ILE A 351 -33.90 -19.47 2.89
C ILE A 351 -34.10 -18.41 3.98
N PRO A 352 -34.23 -17.11 3.64
CA PRO A 352 -34.43 -16.10 4.66
C PRO A 352 -35.69 -16.49 5.44
N ASP A 353 -35.57 -16.66 6.75
CA ASP A 353 -36.74 -16.84 7.59
C ASP A 353 -37.53 -15.53 7.51
N ILE A 354 -38.61 -15.52 6.73
CA ILE A 354 -39.44 -14.33 6.48
C ILE A 354 -40.38 -14.08 7.67
N LYS A 355 -40.43 -14.98 8.67
CA LYS A 355 -41.30 -14.86 9.85
C LYS A 355 -41.04 -13.60 10.69
N PRO A 356 -39.80 -13.10 10.87
CA PRO A 356 -39.55 -11.85 11.59
C PRO A 356 -39.97 -10.61 10.79
N ALA A 357 -39.98 -10.69 9.45
CA ALA A 357 -40.26 -9.55 8.58
C ALA A 357 -41.76 -9.25 8.39
N LEU A 358 -42.65 -10.20 8.71
CA LEU A 358 -44.09 -10.05 8.46
C LEU A 358 -44.94 -9.70 9.69
N GLY A 359 -44.37 -9.64 10.89
CA GLY A 359 -45.10 -9.26 12.10
C GLY A 359 -46.46 -10.00 12.25
N PRO A 360 -47.46 -9.43 12.93
CA PRO A 360 -48.75 -10.09 13.18
C PRO A 360 -49.65 -10.29 11.93
N ILE A 361 -49.18 -9.94 10.72
CA ILE A 361 -50.02 -9.92 9.51
C ILE A 361 -49.84 -11.20 8.66
N GLY A 362 -48.96 -12.12 9.09
CA GLY A 362 -48.65 -13.37 8.37
C GLY A 362 -49.83 -14.32 8.11
N GLY A 363 -50.98 -14.14 8.77
CA GLY A 363 -52.17 -14.98 8.57
C GLY A 363 -52.99 -14.68 7.31
N LEU A 364 -52.70 -13.61 6.54
CA LEU A 364 -53.55 -13.18 5.42
C LEU A 364 -53.03 -13.59 4.03
N LEU A 365 -51.81 -14.13 3.90
CA LEU A 365 -51.19 -14.44 2.60
C LEU A 365 -50.88 -15.92 2.36
N ASP A 366 -51.22 -16.80 3.30
CA ASP A 366 -51.02 -18.27 3.18
C ASP A 366 -51.76 -18.89 1.96
N GLY A 367 -52.71 -18.16 1.37
CA GLY A 367 -53.44 -18.56 0.16
C GLY A 367 -52.74 -18.25 -1.16
N ILE A 368 -51.70 -17.42 -1.20
CA ILE A 368 -51.12 -16.91 -2.47
C ILE A 368 -49.79 -17.61 -2.84
N VAL A 369 -49.08 -18.21 -1.88
CA VAL A 369 -47.75 -18.82 -2.12
C VAL A 369 -47.83 -20.20 -2.82
N LYS A 370 -49.01 -20.81 -2.96
CA LYS A 370 -49.18 -22.14 -3.61
C LYS A 370 -49.13 -22.16 -5.14
N ARG A 371 -48.65 -21.11 -5.83
CA ARG A 371 -48.58 -21.06 -7.30
C ARG A 371 -47.33 -20.40 -7.88
N MET A 372 -46.13 -20.73 -7.39
CA MET A 372 -44.90 -20.38 -8.09
C MET A 372 -44.13 -21.66 -8.51
N PRO A 373 -43.68 -21.77 -9.77
CA PRO A 373 -42.95 -22.94 -10.26
C PRO A 373 -41.49 -22.97 -9.74
N GLU A 374 -40.95 -24.18 -9.57
CA GLU A 374 -39.72 -24.55 -8.84
C GLU A 374 -38.37 -24.08 -9.48
N TRP A 375 -38.30 -22.96 -10.19
CA TRP A 375 -37.02 -22.45 -10.71
C TRP A 375 -36.82 -20.93 -10.58
N LEU A 376 -37.37 -20.35 -9.51
CA LEU A 376 -36.81 -19.17 -8.86
C LEU A 376 -36.25 -19.61 -7.50
#